data_AF-A0Q0B1-F1
#
_entry.id   AF-A0Q0B1-F1
#
_cell.length_a   1.000
_cell.length_b   1.000
_cell.length_c   1.000
_cell.angle_alpha   90.00
_cell.angle_beta   90.00
_cell.angle_gamma   90.00
#
_symmetry.space_group_name_H-M   'P 1'
#
loop_
_entity.id
_entity.type
_entity.pdbx_description
1 polymer ?
#
loop_
_entity_poly.entity_id
_entity_poly.type
_entity_poly.pdbx_seq_one_letter_code
_entity_poly.pdbx_strand_id
1 'polypeptide(L)'
;MFSNTDADIILYGHDHRGSIVYGKDKIYINCGSLGCTSTNEGIAQGGILTIDNQKPVFQKVFAEYDLKRVLEKIDSVKYPGYEDIKKFFTVLNKYMNKV
;
A
#
# COMPACT_ATOMS: atom_id res chain seq x y z
N MET A 1 14.98 3.87 11.35
CA MET A 1 14.08 4.99 10.99
C MET A 1 13.47 5.64 12.23
N PHE A 2 12.89 4.90 13.18
CA PHE A 2 12.06 5.49 14.26
C PHE A 2 12.65 5.39 15.68
N SER A 3 13.97 5.23 15.82
CA SER A 3 14.61 5.00 17.14
C SER A 3 14.41 6.15 18.13
N ASN A 4 14.25 7.38 17.62
CA ASN A 4 14.11 8.60 18.42
C ASN A 4 12.68 9.17 18.36
N THR A 5 11.71 8.39 17.87
CA THR A 5 10.32 8.82 17.78
C THR A 5 9.58 8.45 19.06
N ASP A 6 9.16 9.46 19.82
CA ASP A 6 8.35 9.28 21.02
C ASP A 6 6.86 9.10 20.65
N ALA A 7 6.45 7.84 20.52
CA ALA A 7 5.11 7.41 20.11
C ALA A 7 4.92 5.92 20.41
N ASP A 8 3.71 5.54 20.83
CA ASP A 8 3.34 4.12 21.05
C ASP A 8 2.94 3.41 19.75
N ILE A 9 2.44 4.16 18.76
CA ILE A 9 2.00 3.65 17.46
C ILE A 9 2.60 4.53 16.36
N ILE A 10 3.25 3.90 15.39
CA ILE A 10 3.87 4.56 14.23
C ILE A 10 3.14 4.10 12.97
N LEU A 11 2.44 5.04 12.32
CA LEU A 11 1.86 4.84 10.99
C LEU A 11 2.87 5.27 9.93
N TYR A 12 3.12 4.42 8.94
CA TYR A 12 4.06 4.70 7.85
C TYR A 12 3.61 4.07 6.52
N GLY A 13 4.30 4.42 5.43
CA GLY A 13 4.00 3.92 4.08
C GLY A 13 5.28 3.62 3.30
N HIS A 14 5.35 4.08 2.05
CA HIS A 14 6.50 4.00 1.14
C HIS A 14 6.74 2.64 0.46
N ASP A 15 6.67 1.51 1.17
CA ASP A 15 7.01 0.20 0.58
C ASP A 15 5.89 -0.48 -0.23
N HIS A 16 4.67 0.08 -0.16
CA HIS A 16 3.46 -0.38 -0.86
C HIS A 16 3.06 -1.85 -0.60
N ARG A 17 3.55 -2.49 0.47
CA ARG A 17 3.26 -3.90 0.81
C ARG A 17 2.30 -4.05 1.98
N GLY A 18 2.33 -3.09 2.89
CA GLY A 18 1.55 -3.09 4.11
C GLY A 18 2.02 -4.14 5.11
N SER A 19 2.24 -3.75 6.35
CA SER A 19 2.77 -4.61 7.40
C SER A 19 2.28 -4.17 8.77
N ILE A 20 2.29 -5.09 9.74
CA ILE A 20 2.04 -4.78 11.13
C ILE A 20 3.16 -5.48 11.91
N VAL A 21 3.93 -4.70 12.66
CA VAL A 21 5.03 -5.21 13.47
C VAL A 21 4.82 -4.76 14.90
N TYR A 22 4.81 -5.71 15.82
CA TYR A 22 4.73 -5.45 17.26
C TYR A 22 6.15 -5.46 17.82
N GLY A 23 6.64 -4.29 18.23
CA GLY A 23 7.87 -4.15 19.01
C GLY A 23 7.61 -4.30 20.51
N LYS A 24 8.65 -4.09 21.31
CA LYS A 24 8.55 -4.17 22.78
C LYS A 24 7.55 -3.16 23.36
N ASP A 25 7.67 -1.90 22.94
CA ASP A 25 6.87 -0.77 23.46
C ASP A 25 6.19 0.04 22.34
N LYS A 26 6.23 -0.45 21.08
CA LYS A 26 5.73 0.28 19.92
C LYS A 26 5.05 -0.64 18.91
N ILE A 27 3.99 -0.17 18.27
CA ILE A 27 3.34 -0.82 17.13
C ILE A 27 3.71 -0.06 15.86
N TYR A 28 4.18 -0.76 14.83
CA TYR A 28 4.50 -0.18 13.54
C TYR A 28 3.50 -0.68 12.51
N ILE A 29 2.78 0.25 11.88
CA ILE A 29 1.69 -0.07 10.96
C ILE A 29 1.95 0.59 9.62
N ASN A 30 1.95 -0.22 8.58
CA ASN A 30 1.88 0.21 7.20
C ASN A 30 0.63 -0.39 6.56
N CYS A 31 -0.25 0.47 6.05
CA CYS A 31 -1.55 0.05 5.51
C CYS A 31 -1.48 -0.43 4.05
N GLY A 32 -0.30 -0.37 3.43
CA GLY A 32 -0.10 -0.70 2.02
C GLY A 32 -0.24 0.53 1.13
N SER A 33 -0.68 0.31 -0.11
CA SER A 33 -0.85 1.39 -1.09
C SER A 33 -2.28 1.38 -1.63
N LEU A 34 -2.83 2.58 -1.80
CA LEU A 34 -4.14 2.77 -2.42
C LEU A 34 -4.08 2.55 -3.94
N GLY A 35 -3.01 3.01 -4.60
CA GLY A 35 -2.95 3.14 -6.06
C GLY A 35 -1.71 2.54 -6.73
N CYS A 36 -0.77 1.98 -5.99
CA CYS A 36 0.41 1.31 -6.55
C CYS A 36 0.67 0.04 -5.76
N THR A 37 -0.25 -0.90 -5.86
CA THR A 37 -0.24 -2.11 -5.04
C THR A 37 0.84 -3.05 -5.52
N SER A 38 1.69 -3.47 -4.60
CA SER A 38 2.83 -4.28 -4.96
C SER A 38 2.47 -5.77 -5.07
N THR A 39 1.28 -6.21 -4.66
CA THR A 39 0.96 -7.65 -4.55
C THR A 39 -0.25 -8.09 -5.37
N ASN A 40 -1.24 -7.20 -5.60
CA ASN A 40 -2.54 -7.57 -6.17
C ASN A 40 -2.97 -6.54 -7.23
N GLU A 41 -3.42 -7.02 -8.40
CA GLU A 41 -4.06 -6.18 -9.41
C GLU A 41 -5.46 -5.77 -8.95
N GLY A 42 -5.89 -4.54 -9.26
CA GLY A 42 -7.29 -4.12 -9.07
C GLY A 42 -7.78 -4.07 -7.61
N ILE A 43 -6.89 -4.18 -6.62
CA ILE A 43 -7.24 -4.13 -5.20
C ILE A 43 -6.44 -3.02 -4.54
N ALA A 44 -7.12 -1.98 -4.06
CA ALA A 44 -6.55 -0.93 -3.22
C ALA A 44 -6.41 -1.42 -1.77
N GLN A 45 -5.31 -1.04 -1.11
CA GLN A 45 -5.05 -1.40 0.28
C GLN A 45 -5.13 -0.16 1.19
N GLY A 46 -5.73 -0.35 2.36
CA GLY A 46 -5.79 0.62 3.43
C GLY A 46 -5.91 -0.08 4.79
N GLY A 47 -6.26 0.69 5.82
CA GLY A 47 -6.53 0.10 7.12
C GLY A 47 -7.26 1.03 8.06
N ILE A 48 -7.94 0.42 9.03
CA ILE A 48 -8.69 1.10 10.08
C ILE A 48 -7.95 0.82 11.39
N LEU A 49 -7.49 1.88 12.05
CA LEU A 49 -7.00 1.82 13.42
C LEU A 49 -8.12 2.27 14.34
N THR A 50 -8.67 1.32 15.10
CA THR A 50 -9.62 1.60 16.16
C THR A 50 -8.87 1.69 17.48
N ILE A 51 -9.12 2.75 18.25
CA ILE A 51 -8.58 2.90 19.61
C ILE A 51 -9.78 3.01 20.55
N ASP A 52 -10.01 1.96 21.32
CA ASP A 52 -11.06 1.93 22.35
C ASP A 52 -10.44 1.55 23.69
N ASN A 53 -10.70 2.33 24.74
CA ASN A 53 -10.18 2.10 26.09
C ASN A 53 -8.67 1.76 26.13
N GLN A 54 -7.87 2.53 25.39
CA GLN A 54 -6.41 2.35 25.25
C GLN A 54 -5.96 1.02 24.60
N LYS A 55 -6.88 0.30 23.93
CA LYS A 55 -6.58 -0.92 23.19
C LYS A 55 -6.61 -0.63 21.69
N PRO A 56 -5.44 -0.45 21.05
CA PRO A 56 -5.39 -0.28 19.60
C PRO A 56 -5.65 -1.61 18.89
N VAL A 57 -6.55 -1.58 17.92
CA VAL A 57 -6.80 -2.69 16.99
C VAL A 57 -6.67 -2.16 15.58
N PHE A 58 -5.77 -2.74 14.80
CA PHE A 58 -5.61 -2.39 13.39
C PHE A 58 -6.17 -3.50 12.50
N GLN A 59 -7.05 -3.11 11.59
CA GLN A 59 -7.62 -3.97 10.57
C GLN A 59 -7.16 -3.51 9.19
N LYS A 60 -6.57 -4.41 8.39
CA LYS A 60 -6.34 -4.15 6.97
C LYS A 60 -7.67 -4.13 6.23
N VAL A 61 -7.83 -3.15 5.34
CA VAL A 61 -8.99 -2.99 4.46
C VAL A 61 -8.53 -3.12 3.02
N PHE A 62 -9.31 -3.85 2.24
CA PHE A 62 -9.11 -4.06 0.83
C PHE A 62 -10.34 -3.59 0.07
N ALA A 63 -10.15 -2.88 -1.03
CA ALA A 63 -11.24 -2.42 -1.88
C ALA A 63 -10.92 -2.73 -3.34
N GLU A 64 -11.79 -3.48 -3.99
CA GLU A 64 -11.71 -3.71 -5.43
C GLU A 64 -12.06 -2.44 -6.21
N TYR A 65 -11.38 -2.23 -7.35
CA TYR A 65 -11.68 -1.13 -8.26
C TYR A 65 -11.61 -1.57 -9.72
N ASP A 66 -12.23 -0.78 -10.59
CA ASP A 66 -12.22 -1.02 -12.04
C ASP A 66 -10.85 -0.71 -12.63
N LEU A 67 -9.96 -1.71 -12.60
CA LEU A 67 -8.62 -1.64 -13.18
C LEU A 67 -8.66 -1.35 -14.68
N LYS A 68 -9.63 -1.91 -15.40
CA LYS A 68 -9.77 -1.69 -16.86
C LYS A 68 -9.97 -0.21 -17.16
N ARG A 69 -10.86 0.45 -16.44
CA ARG A 69 -11.11 1.88 -16.58
C ARG A 69 -9.88 2.73 -16.23
N VAL A 70 -9.08 2.32 -15.24
CA VAL A 70 -7.81 2.99 -14.94
C VAL A 70 -6.85 2.88 -16.12
N LEU A 71 -6.63 1.67 -16.65
CA LEU A 71 -5.73 1.44 -17.78
C LEU A 71 -6.18 2.19 -19.04
N GLU A 72 -7.48 2.15 -19.37
CA GLU A 72 -8.07 2.90 -20.48
C GLU A 72 -7.87 4.41 -20.31
N LYS A 73 -8.02 4.93 -19.08
CA LYS A 73 -7.79 6.34 -18.81
C LYS A 73 -6.33 6.72 -19.03
N ILE A 74 -5.40 5.88 -18.57
CA ILE A 74 -3.96 6.09 -18.81
C ILE A 74 -3.66 6.12 -20.31
N ASP A 75 -4.20 5.17 -21.07
CA ASP A 75 -4.03 5.09 -22.54
C ASP A 75 -4.65 6.29 -23.27
N SER A 76 -5.72 6.89 -22.72
CA SER A 76 -6.33 8.09 -23.27
C SER A 76 -5.53 9.38 -22.99
N VAL A 77 -4.85 9.46 -21.84
CA VAL A 77 -4.15 10.67 -21.39
C VAL A 77 -2.69 10.69 -21.86
N LYS A 78 -2.01 9.52 -21.85
CA LYS A 78 -0.62 9.34 -22.27
C LYS A 78 0.37 10.34 -21.65
N TYR A 79 0.31 10.54 -20.33
CA TYR A 79 1.30 11.35 -19.62
C TYR A 79 2.73 10.77 -19.76
N PRO A 80 3.79 11.55 -19.52
CA PRO A 80 5.15 11.05 -19.58
C PRO A 80 5.35 9.79 -18.73
N GLY A 81 5.89 8.73 -19.33
CA GLY A 81 6.11 7.44 -18.66
C GLY A 81 4.85 6.59 -18.46
N TYR A 82 3.75 6.85 -19.19
CA TYR A 82 2.50 6.11 -19.01
C TYR A 82 2.65 4.58 -19.19
N GLU A 83 3.46 4.13 -20.14
CA GLU A 83 3.74 2.70 -20.34
C GLU A 83 4.37 2.06 -19.10
N ASP A 84 5.33 2.74 -18.47
CA ASP A 84 5.97 2.27 -17.24
C ASP A 84 5.02 2.33 -16.05
N ILE A 85 4.19 3.38 -15.98
CA ILE A 85 3.24 3.53 -14.89
C ILE A 85 2.16 2.43 -14.94
N LYS A 86 1.69 2.04 -16.14
CA LYS A 86 0.77 0.89 -16.30
C LYS A 86 1.34 -0.39 -15.70
N LYS A 87 2.67 -0.59 -15.74
CA LYS A 87 3.33 -1.77 -15.18
C LYS A 87 3.15 -1.90 -13.67
N PHE A 88 2.94 -0.80 -12.95
CA PHE A 88 2.66 -0.84 -11.51
C PHE A 88 1.27 -1.37 -11.16
N PHE A 89 0.34 -1.32 -12.11
CA PHE A 89 -1.03 -1.80 -11.94
C PHE A 89 -1.22 -3.26 -12.37
N THR A 90 -0.23 -3.84 -13.06
CA THR A 90 -0.26 -5.22 -13.57
C THR A 90 0.88 -6.05 -12.96
N VAL A 91 0.57 -7.21 -12.39
CA VAL A 91 1.50 -8.15 -11.75
C VAL A 91 2.58 -8.67 -12.71
N LEU A 92 2.34 -8.64 -14.03
CA LEU A 92 3.24 -9.13 -15.08
C LEU A 92 4.68 -8.58 -15.03
N ASN A 93 4.91 -7.39 -14.49
CA ASN A 93 6.27 -6.81 -14.48
C ASN A 93 7.06 -7.05 -13.18
N LYS A 94 6.46 -7.61 -12.13
CA LYS A 94 7.13 -7.70 -10.82
C LYS A 94 8.15 -8.85 -10.71
N TYR A 95 8.13 -9.78 -11.65
CA TYR A 95 9.00 -10.97 -11.68
C TYR A 95 10.06 -10.96 -12.78
N MET A 96 10.10 -9.95 -13.64
CA MET A 96 11.02 -9.90 -14.80
C MET A 96 12.38 -9.25 -14.51
N ASN A 97 12.61 -8.70 -13.30
CA ASN A 97 13.88 -8.08 -12.90
C ASN A 97 14.61 -8.86 -11.79
N LYS A 98 14.43 -10.18 -11.73
CA LYS A 98 15.29 -11.08 -10.95
C LYS A 98 16.04 -12.02 -11.89
N VAL A 99 17.01 -11.48 -12.63
CA VAL A 99 18.10 -12.25 -13.25
C VAL A 99 19.39 -11.54 -12.93
#